data_AF-A0A966UF25-F1
#
_entry.id   AF-A0A966UF25-F1
#
_cell.length_a   1.000
_cell.length_b   1.000
_cell.length_c   1.000
_cell.angle_alpha   90.00
_cell.angle_beta   90.00
_cell.angle_gamma   90.00
#
_symmetry.space_group_name_H-M   'P 1'
#
loop_
_entity.id
_entity.type
_entity.pdbx_description
1 polymer ?
#
loop_
_entity_poly.entity_id
_entity_poly.type
_entity_poly.pdbx_seq_one_letter_code
_entity_poly.pdbx_strand_id
1 'polypeptide(L)'
;MATSAAAGKWRSKARISLLCTFLIAALAPVIAAPAWSSTCTQAPKAPKIKTIWNGNDGPKFIVTPDQSGEMPTSLASQYALQKFGAKEPGEYTEWQETEIYSQEETIEESIKLNRDYQWVFFSAKATNECGYMYVTIVMPMLTAKNLSLANLRLAKNMPVSVSKISGEYFLPSGYSIPQDYLSLTPKICEFKGKENDLTVLDAGVCKVKISQKNSEVETSNPDFTTSINFIPTRKVLPKTTKNRADESKAPTIHVVYTTVKGIKSKGFLESGDISNWLDLANLWMSEKLGKKFNFDTYQGAYDISIMDSGISSTEIKKFDLIDPSKKSKAEPILTRLWNRYKKQNGGIPKNQYLLFVFDAELSKKYCGLGEQPGRVALAQMGGKCWDAKRGYLAQISRINSASQTIAHELIHNTGVGHPCSVKSDLMIGSGCAMAKGPLEITLDEKRKMYVGTAKAGANIVKAKFWQ
;
A
#
# COMPACT_ATOMS: atom_id res chain seq x y z
N MET A 1 11.72 14.78 22.41
CA MET A 1 11.23 13.40 22.62
C MET A 1 11.02 12.76 21.26
N ALA A 2 11.75 11.66 21.05
CA ALA A 2 11.99 10.98 19.78
C ALA A 2 10.84 10.06 19.36
N THR A 3 10.60 9.95 18.04
CA THR A 3 10.89 8.75 17.22
C THR A 3 10.49 9.06 15.77
N SER A 4 11.48 9.26 14.90
CA SER A 4 11.31 9.38 13.44
C SER A 4 11.45 7.99 12.80
N ALA A 5 10.39 7.51 12.15
CA ALA A 5 10.46 6.35 11.27
C ALA A 5 11.20 6.76 9.98
N ALA A 6 12.47 6.38 9.89
CA ALA A 6 13.25 6.50 8.67
C ALA A 6 12.77 5.44 7.67
N ALA A 7 12.14 5.88 6.59
CA ALA A 7 11.91 5.06 5.41
C ALA A 7 13.26 4.80 4.72
N GLY A 8 13.88 3.67 5.04
CA GLY A 8 15.07 3.20 4.35
C GLY A 8 14.74 2.84 2.91
N LYS A 9 15.29 3.62 1.96
CA LYS A 9 15.39 3.20 0.56
C LYS A 9 16.29 1.96 0.50
N TRP A 10 15.70 0.80 0.32
CA TRP A 10 16.43 -0.40 -0.10
C TRP A 10 16.87 -0.20 -1.55
N ARG A 11 18.12 0.23 -1.74
CA ARG A 11 18.80 0.11 -3.03
C ARG A 11 19.29 -1.33 -3.12
N SER A 12 18.77 -2.07 -4.11
CA SER A 12 19.33 -3.34 -4.58
C SER A 12 20.76 -3.11 -5.08
N LYS A 13 21.73 -3.19 -4.18
CA LYS A 13 23.11 -3.45 -4.56
C LYS A 13 23.23 -4.96 -4.69
N ALA A 14 23.53 -5.43 -5.90
CA ALA A 14 24.03 -6.78 -6.14
C ALA A 14 25.17 -7.05 -5.15
N ARG A 15 24.95 -7.97 -4.21
CA ARG A 15 25.98 -8.44 -3.29
C ARG A 15 26.67 -9.61 -3.95
N ILE A 16 27.91 -9.36 -4.35
CA ILE A 16 28.92 -10.37 -4.63
C ILE A 16 29.03 -11.24 -3.38
N SER A 17 28.88 -12.55 -3.57
CA SER A 17 29.02 -13.57 -2.54
C SER A 17 30.44 -13.51 -1.97
N LEU A 18 30.59 -13.08 -0.72
CA LEU A 18 31.84 -13.26 0.01
C LEU A 18 31.79 -14.68 0.58
N LEU A 19 32.47 -15.62 -0.08
CA LEU A 19 32.79 -16.91 0.52
C LEU A 19 33.70 -16.65 1.74
N CYS A 20 33.20 -16.89 2.95
CA CYS A 20 34.06 -17.15 4.10
C CYS A 20 34.57 -18.58 3.99
N THR A 21 35.72 -18.76 3.36
CA THR A 21 36.44 -20.04 3.32
C THR A 21 37.10 -20.27 4.69
N PHE A 22 36.57 -21.19 5.50
CA PHE A 22 37.28 -21.69 6.67
C PHE A 22 38.30 -22.75 6.22
N LEU A 23 39.58 -22.43 6.37
CA LEU A 23 40.69 -23.35 6.16
C LEU A 23 41.00 -24.02 7.51
N ILE A 24 40.57 -25.27 7.70
CA ILE A 24 41.05 -26.12 8.80
C ILE A 24 42.13 -27.03 8.20
N ALA A 25 43.39 -26.76 8.53
CA ALA A 25 44.53 -27.59 8.14
C ALA A 25 44.72 -28.69 9.19
N ALA A 26 44.34 -29.93 8.86
CA ALA A 26 44.74 -31.12 9.60
C ALA A 26 45.71 -31.94 8.73
N LEU A 27 46.99 -31.93 9.11
CA LEU A 27 48.01 -32.82 8.54
C LEU A 27 47.92 -34.17 9.25
N ALA A 28 47.46 -35.19 8.53
CA ALA A 28 47.55 -36.59 8.94
C ALA A 28 48.22 -37.41 7.82
N PRO A 29 49.02 -38.44 8.16
CA PRO A 29 49.78 -39.23 7.19
C PRO A 29 48.87 -40.10 6.32
N VAL A 30 49.16 -40.09 5.01
CA VAL A 30 48.52 -40.92 3.99
C VAL A 30 48.90 -42.37 4.19
N ILE A 31 47.99 -43.17 4.75
CA ILE A 31 48.02 -44.63 4.64
C ILE A 31 47.24 -44.98 3.37
N ALA A 32 47.93 -45.55 2.38
CA ALA A 32 47.31 -45.99 1.13
C ALA A 32 46.33 -47.14 1.41
N ALA A 33 45.04 -46.82 1.42
CA ALA A 33 43.96 -47.79 1.48
C ALA A 33 43.78 -48.50 0.12
N PRO A 34 43.31 -49.76 0.10
CA PRO A 34 43.06 -50.50 -1.13
C PRO A 34 42.05 -49.78 -2.02
N ALA A 35 42.31 -49.77 -3.33
CA ALA A 35 41.46 -49.19 -4.36
C ALA A 35 40.14 -49.97 -4.48
N TRP A 36 39.18 -49.68 -3.59
CA TRP A 36 37.77 -49.92 -3.88
C TRP A 36 37.38 -48.86 -4.89
N SER A 37 37.05 -49.29 -6.10
CA SER A 37 36.53 -48.41 -7.15
C SER A 37 35.17 -47.87 -6.71
N SER A 38 35.20 -46.79 -5.92
CA SER A 38 34.04 -45.96 -5.65
C SER A 38 33.56 -45.39 -6.98
N THR A 39 32.44 -45.90 -7.46
CA THR A 39 31.78 -45.53 -8.72
C THR A 39 31.03 -44.21 -8.61
N CYS A 40 31.53 -43.28 -7.81
CA CYS A 40 30.96 -41.96 -7.74
C CYS A 40 31.44 -41.17 -8.97
N THR A 41 30.50 -40.66 -9.79
CA THR A 41 30.84 -39.91 -11.01
C THR A 41 30.63 -38.41 -10.84
N GLN A 42 29.86 -37.97 -9.83
CA GLN A 42 29.63 -36.56 -9.52
C GLN A 42 29.20 -36.34 -8.06
N ALA A 43 29.45 -35.15 -7.52
CA ALA A 43 28.89 -34.73 -6.23
C ALA A 43 27.34 -34.76 -6.26
N PRO A 44 26.65 -34.95 -5.12
CA PRO A 44 25.20 -34.94 -5.09
C PRO A 44 24.70 -33.53 -5.39
N LYS A 45 23.44 -33.40 -5.82
CA LYS A 45 22.81 -32.08 -5.91
C LYS A 45 22.47 -31.53 -4.53
N ALA A 46 22.30 -30.21 -4.45
CA ALA A 46 21.87 -29.58 -3.20
C ALA A 46 20.54 -30.18 -2.73
N PRO A 47 20.39 -30.52 -1.43
CA PRO A 47 19.14 -31.07 -0.93
C PRO A 47 18.03 -30.03 -1.03
N LYS A 48 16.78 -30.49 -1.01
CA LYS A 48 15.59 -29.63 -0.96
C LYS A 48 15.17 -29.44 0.48
N ILE A 49 14.82 -28.21 0.86
CA ILE A 49 14.27 -27.90 2.18
C ILE A 49 12.82 -27.44 2.01
N LYS A 50 11.91 -28.08 2.74
CA LYS A 50 10.53 -27.65 2.90
C LYS A 50 10.31 -27.15 4.33
N THR A 51 9.77 -25.95 4.48
CA THR A 51 9.45 -25.36 5.78
C THR A 51 7.97 -25.46 6.08
N ILE A 52 7.61 -26.00 7.24
CA ILE A 52 6.24 -26.22 7.67
C ILE A 52 5.95 -25.37 8.92
N TRP A 53 4.85 -24.62 8.89
CA TRP A 53 4.29 -23.95 10.08
C TRP A 53 2.92 -24.54 10.42
N ASN A 54 2.87 -25.27 11.54
CA ASN A 54 1.65 -25.89 12.05
C ASN A 54 1.24 -25.24 13.37
N GLY A 55 0.05 -24.65 13.40
CA GLY A 55 -0.55 -24.13 14.63
C GLY A 55 0.26 -23.01 15.29
N ASN A 56 0.62 -23.23 16.57
CA ASN A 56 1.29 -22.24 17.43
C ASN A 56 2.79 -22.51 17.60
N ASP A 57 3.36 -23.46 16.86
CA ASP A 57 4.77 -23.81 16.93
C ASP A 57 5.61 -23.00 15.94
N GLY A 58 6.93 -23.15 16.04
CA GLY A 58 7.89 -22.51 15.13
C GLY A 58 8.01 -23.27 13.81
N PRO A 59 8.92 -22.84 12.93
CA PRO A 59 9.16 -23.55 11.67
C PRO A 59 9.70 -24.96 11.95
N LYS A 60 9.12 -25.95 11.27
CA LYS A 60 9.68 -27.28 11.08
C LYS A 60 10.32 -27.34 9.70
N PHE A 61 11.53 -27.86 9.60
CA PHE A 61 12.26 -28.06 8.35
C PHE A 61 12.26 -29.54 7.99
N ILE A 62 11.97 -29.85 6.74
CA ILE A 62 12.08 -31.19 6.16
C ILE A 62 13.13 -31.12 5.05
N VAL A 63 14.19 -31.89 5.17
CA VAL A 63 15.30 -31.95 4.20
C VAL A 63 15.22 -33.27 3.44
N THR A 64 15.20 -33.22 2.11
CA THR A 64 15.18 -34.41 1.25
C THR A 64 16.30 -34.34 0.20
N PRO A 65 16.95 -35.45 -0.17
CA PRO A 65 17.87 -35.51 -1.30
C PRO A 65 17.22 -35.05 -2.61
N ASP A 66 17.99 -34.41 -3.50
CA ASP A 66 17.54 -34.15 -4.86
C ASP A 66 17.84 -35.35 -5.77
N GLN A 67 16.78 -36.10 -6.10
CA GLN A 67 16.82 -37.30 -6.95
C GLN A 67 17.27 -37.03 -8.39
N SER A 68 17.40 -35.77 -8.82
CA SER A 68 17.88 -35.44 -10.17
C SER A 68 19.41 -35.49 -10.31
N GLY A 69 20.14 -35.80 -9.24
CA GLY A 69 21.61 -35.98 -9.22
C GLY A 69 22.01 -37.36 -8.69
N GLU A 70 23.30 -37.56 -8.44
CA GLU A 70 23.73 -38.74 -7.67
C GLU A 70 23.20 -38.67 -6.25
N MET A 71 22.78 -39.82 -5.71
CA MET A 71 22.26 -39.90 -4.35
C MET A 71 23.38 -39.66 -3.34
N PRO A 72 23.14 -38.84 -2.30
CA PRO A 72 24.12 -38.64 -1.25
C PRO A 72 24.27 -39.91 -0.39
N THR A 73 25.47 -40.14 0.13
CA THR A 73 25.73 -41.15 1.17
C THR A 73 25.41 -40.62 2.57
N SER A 74 25.33 -39.30 2.76
CA SER A 74 24.83 -38.68 3.99
C SER A 74 24.14 -37.34 3.75
N LEU A 75 23.15 -37.05 4.60
CA LEU A 75 22.59 -35.72 4.80
C LEU A 75 23.03 -35.18 6.15
N ALA A 76 23.07 -33.86 6.32
CA ALA A 76 23.26 -33.20 7.60
C ALA A 76 22.52 -31.85 7.62
N SER A 77 22.14 -31.36 8.79
CA SER A 77 21.55 -30.03 8.95
C SER A 77 22.16 -29.25 10.11
N GLN A 78 22.06 -27.93 10.05
CA GLN A 78 22.44 -27.04 11.13
C GLN A 78 21.58 -25.78 11.10
N TYR A 79 21.45 -25.11 12.25
CA TYR A 79 20.76 -23.84 12.30
C TYR A 79 21.36 -22.85 13.27
N ALA A 80 21.09 -21.56 13.03
CA ALA A 80 21.41 -20.47 13.92
C ALA A 80 20.20 -19.52 14.07
N LEU A 81 20.07 -18.89 15.23
CA LEU A 81 18.98 -17.98 15.54
C LEU A 81 19.48 -16.53 15.60
N GLN A 82 18.71 -15.61 15.03
CA GLN A 82 19.01 -14.18 15.05
C GLN A 82 18.15 -13.42 16.05
N LYS A 83 18.81 -12.73 17.00
CA LYS A 83 18.12 -11.90 17.99
C LYS A 83 17.44 -10.69 17.35
N PHE A 84 16.39 -10.19 17.99
CA PHE A 84 15.75 -8.93 17.59
C PHE A 84 16.75 -7.77 17.61
N GLY A 85 16.72 -6.94 16.56
CA GLY A 85 17.56 -5.75 16.46
C GLY A 85 18.99 -6.00 15.99
N ALA A 86 19.40 -7.27 15.86
CA ALA A 86 20.71 -7.62 15.36
C ALA A 86 20.89 -7.17 13.91
N LYS A 87 21.96 -6.42 13.64
CA LYS A 87 22.23 -5.85 12.31
C LYS A 87 23.18 -6.70 11.46
N GLU A 88 24.00 -7.52 12.11
CA GLU A 88 25.03 -8.29 11.45
C GLU A 88 24.98 -9.78 11.81
N PRO A 89 25.48 -10.63 10.90
CA PRO A 89 25.65 -12.06 11.14
C PRO A 89 26.46 -12.48 12.38
N GLY A 90 27.26 -11.59 12.96
CA GLY A 90 28.06 -11.92 14.15
C GLY A 90 27.27 -11.99 15.47
N GLU A 91 26.00 -11.55 15.48
CA GLU A 91 25.14 -11.54 16.67
C GLU A 91 24.14 -12.72 16.68
N TYR A 92 24.41 -13.76 15.89
CA TYR A 92 23.70 -15.03 15.98
C TYR A 92 24.11 -15.80 17.23
N THR A 93 23.24 -16.68 17.72
CA THR A 93 23.70 -17.74 18.64
C THR A 93 24.69 -18.64 17.93
N GLU A 94 25.56 -19.29 18.71
CA GLU A 94 26.38 -20.41 18.23
C GLU A 94 25.52 -21.36 17.36
N TRP A 95 26.05 -21.73 16.20
CA TRP A 95 25.39 -22.67 15.30
C TRP A 95 25.15 -23.97 16.06
N GLN A 96 23.90 -24.44 16.07
CA GLN A 96 23.60 -25.77 16.54
C GLN A 96 23.77 -26.70 15.35
N GLU A 97 24.89 -27.41 15.33
CA GLU A 97 25.10 -28.54 14.43
C GLU A 97 24.31 -29.73 14.97
N THR A 98 23.31 -30.18 14.22
CA THR A 98 22.74 -31.51 14.40
C THR A 98 23.43 -32.42 13.40
N GLU A 99 24.57 -33.01 13.82
CA GLU A 99 25.24 -34.07 13.06
C GLU A 99 24.38 -35.34 13.07
N ILE A 100 23.29 -35.34 12.30
CA ILE A 100 22.52 -36.54 11.99
C ILE A 100 23.12 -37.11 10.71
N TYR A 101 24.11 -37.98 10.84
CA TYR A 101 24.57 -38.82 9.73
C TYR A 101 23.57 -39.95 9.54
N SER A 102 22.45 -39.65 8.89
CA SER A 102 21.51 -40.71 8.53
C SER A 102 21.73 -41.17 7.09
N GLN A 103 21.66 -42.47 6.87
CA GLN A 103 21.31 -43.05 5.57
C GLN A 103 19.81 -42.86 5.27
N GLU A 104 19.09 -42.10 6.10
CA GLU A 104 17.66 -41.89 5.95
C GLU A 104 17.39 -40.96 4.77
N GLU A 105 16.26 -41.19 4.11
CA GLU A 105 15.84 -40.42 2.95
C GLU A 105 15.42 -38.98 3.31
N THR A 106 15.31 -38.62 4.59
CA THR A 106 14.76 -37.33 5.04
C THR A 106 15.26 -36.94 6.44
N ILE A 107 15.60 -35.67 6.66
CA ILE A 107 15.84 -35.09 8.01
C ILE A 107 14.66 -34.19 8.37
N GLU A 108 14.15 -34.31 9.59
CA GLU A 108 13.14 -33.40 10.14
C GLU A 108 13.65 -32.66 11.37
N GLU A 109 13.63 -31.33 11.35
CA GLU A 109 14.10 -30.49 12.45
C GLU A 109 13.01 -29.49 12.86
N SER A 110 12.67 -29.41 14.14
CA SER A 110 11.60 -28.53 14.64
C SER A 110 12.16 -27.47 15.57
N ILE A 111 12.11 -26.21 15.15
CA ILE A 111 12.67 -25.11 15.94
C ILE A 111 11.60 -24.53 16.86
N LYS A 112 11.82 -24.63 18.18
CA LYS A 112 10.92 -24.04 19.17
C LYS A 112 10.90 -22.52 19.05
N LEU A 113 9.72 -21.93 19.07
CA LEU A 113 9.58 -20.48 19.10
C LEU A 113 10.28 -19.89 20.33
N ASN A 114 11.04 -18.84 20.09
CA ASN A 114 11.65 -18.04 21.14
C ASN A 114 11.48 -16.57 20.78
N ARG A 115 10.90 -15.79 21.70
CA ARG A 115 10.55 -14.38 21.50
C ARG A 115 11.75 -13.46 21.42
N ASP A 116 12.93 -13.92 21.81
CA ASP A 116 14.16 -13.16 21.71
C ASP A 116 14.72 -13.16 20.28
N TYR A 117 14.23 -14.06 19.42
CA TYR A 117 14.71 -14.27 18.06
C TYR A 117 13.66 -13.92 17.02
N GLN A 118 14.11 -13.34 15.91
CA GLN A 118 13.27 -12.94 14.78
C GLN A 118 13.43 -13.85 13.56
N TRP A 119 14.60 -14.48 13.39
CA TRP A 119 14.92 -15.30 12.22
C TRP A 119 15.66 -16.57 12.62
N VAL A 120 15.48 -17.60 11.81
CA VAL A 120 16.29 -18.82 11.81
C VAL A 120 17.00 -18.94 10.47
N PHE A 121 18.31 -19.17 10.52
CA PHE A 121 19.14 -19.52 9.39
C PHE A 121 19.27 -21.03 9.44
N PHE A 122 18.69 -21.73 8.47
CA PHE A 122 18.71 -23.18 8.41
C PHE A 122 19.54 -23.62 7.19
N SER A 123 20.48 -24.53 7.40
CA SER A 123 21.35 -25.05 6.35
C SER A 123 21.28 -26.56 6.32
N ALA A 124 21.27 -27.13 5.11
CA ALA A 124 21.31 -28.56 4.88
C ALA A 124 22.41 -28.91 3.89
N LYS A 125 23.13 -30.00 4.17
CA LYS A 125 24.27 -30.50 3.39
C LYS A 125 24.00 -31.94 2.94
N ALA A 126 24.30 -32.23 1.68
CA ALA A 126 24.29 -33.58 1.11
C ALA A 126 25.72 -33.93 0.69
N THR A 127 26.21 -35.11 1.06
CA THR A 127 27.61 -35.54 0.82
C THR A 127 27.63 -36.92 0.19
N ASN A 128 28.53 -37.15 -0.77
CA ASN A 128 28.95 -38.47 -1.24
C ASN A 128 30.49 -38.51 -1.37
N GLU A 129 31.04 -39.58 -1.94
CA GLU A 129 32.49 -39.75 -2.10
C GLU A 129 33.13 -38.74 -3.07
N CYS A 130 32.35 -38.14 -3.98
CA CYS A 130 32.83 -37.12 -4.92
C CYS A 130 32.78 -35.69 -4.35
N GLY A 131 32.14 -35.46 -3.21
CA GLY A 131 32.05 -34.15 -2.60
C GLY A 131 30.71 -33.88 -1.93
N TYR A 132 30.39 -32.59 -1.76
CA TYR A 132 29.18 -32.16 -1.06
C TYR A 132 28.54 -30.96 -1.73
N MET A 133 27.24 -30.81 -1.50
CA MET A 133 26.46 -29.62 -1.83
C MET A 133 25.62 -29.21 -0.62
N TYR A 134 25.37 -27.92 -0.47
CA TYR A 134 24.53 -27.42 0.60
C TYR A 134 23.55 -26.35 0.10
N VAL A 135 22.48 -26.16 0.86
CA VAL A 135 21.51 -25.09 0.69
C VAL A 135 21.30 -24.40 2.04
N THR A 136 21.11 -23.09 2.02
CA THR A 136 20.81 -22.29 3.22
C THR A 136 19.60 -21.42 2.95
N ILE A 137 18.65 -21.44 3.88
CA ILE A 137 17.44 -20.61 3.85
C ILE A 137 17.35 -19.78 5.13
N VAL A 138 16.62 -18.66 5.04
CA VAL A 138 16.35 -17.77 6.18
C VAL A 138 14.84 -17.68 6.32
N MET A 139 14.33 -18.08 7.48
CA MET A 139 12.90 -18.14 7.75
C MET A 139 12.55 -17.36 9.02
N PRO A 140 11.37 -16.71 9.08
CA PRO A 140 10.98 -15.95 10.25
C PRO A 140 10.58 -16.87 11.41
N MET A 141 10.96 -16.49 12.63
CA MET A 141 10.57 -17.18 13.87
C MET A 141 9.17 -16.76 14.31
N LEU A 142 8.17 -17.21 13.56
CA LEU A 142 6.75 -16.87 13.73
C LEU A 142 5.86 -18.10 13.76
N THR A 143 4.64 -17.92 14.26
CA THR A 143 3.56 -18.93 14.17
C THR A 143 2.88 -18.87 12.80
N ALA A 144 2.18 -19.94 12.42
CA ALA A 144 1.32 -19.95 11.24
C ALA A 144 0.31 -18.79 11.27
N LYS A 145 -0.28 -18.50 12.44
CA LYS A 145 -1.20 -17.39 12.64
C LYS A 145 -0.59 -16.03 12.29
N ASN A 146 0.67 -15.79 12.66
CA ASN A 146 1.36 -14.53 12.38
C ASN A 146 1.79 -14.41 10.91
N LEU A 147 1.94 -15.55 10.23
CA LEU A 147 2.15 -15.66 8.78
C LEU A 147 0.84 -15.64 7.98
N SER A 148 -0.32 -15.53 8.63
CA SER A 148 -1.59 -15.50 7.91
C SER A 148 -1.76 -14.19 7.12
N LEU A 149 -2.05 -14.33 5.82
CA LEU A 149 -2.59 -13.24 5.01
C LEU A 149 -4.07 -13.06 5.36
N ALA A 150 -4.36 -12.43 6.50
CA ALA A 150 -5.75 -12.25 6.93
C ALA A 150 -6.45 -11.09 6.20
N ASN A 151 -5.71 -10.04 5.82
CA ASN A 151 -6.27 -8.86 5.18
C ASN A 151 -5.24 -8.11 4.35
N LEU A 152 -5.52 -7.91 3.06
CA LEU A 152 -4.79 -6.92 2.28
C LEU A 152 -5.13 -5.53 2.76
N ARG A 153 -4.08 -4.80 3.08
CA ARG A 153 -4.11 -3.36 3.30
C ARG A 153 -4.01 -2.67 1.94
N LEU A 154 -5.03 -2.79 1.10
CA LEU A 154 -5.15 -2.10 -0.19
C LEU A 154 -6.56 -1.52 -0.35
N ALA A 155 -6.70 -0.47 -1.15
CA ALA A 155 -8.00 0.03 -1.56
C ALA A 155 -8.79 -1.07 -2.29
N LYS A 156 -10.10 -1.12 -2.07
CA LYS A 156 -10.96 -2.04 -2.84
C LYS A 156 -11.14 -1.57 -4.28
N ASN A 157 -11.12 -0.26 -4.50
CA ASN A 157 -11.26 0.38 -5.80
C ASN A 157 -9.98 1.15 -6.13
N MET A 158 -9.42 0.95 -7.32
CA MET A 158 -8.21 1.63 -7.81
C MET A 158 -8.35 1.94 -9.30
N PRO A 159 -7.75 3.01 -9.83
CA PRO A 159 -7.77 3.25 -11.27
C PRO A 159 -6.78 2.32 -11.98
N VAL A 160 -7.06 1.98 -13.24
CA VAL A 160 -6.12 1.22 -14.09
C VAL A 160 -4.76 1.91 -14.25
N SER A 161 -4.71 3.24 -14.06
CA SER A 161 -3.47 4.03 -14.06
C SER A 161 -2.48 3.66 -12.95
N VAL A 162 -2.91 2.88 -11.94
CA VAL A 162 -1.97 2.27 -10.98
C VAL A 162 -0.94 1.40 -11.70
N SER A 163 -1.35 0.70 -12.77
CA SER A 163 -0.55 -0.15 -13.67
C SER A 163 0.17 -1.34 -13.03
N LYS A 164 0.68 -1.19 -11.80
CA LYS A 164 1.50 -2.17 -11.10
C LYS A 164 1.35 -2.00 -9.59
N ILE A 165 1.20 -3.10 -8.88
CA ILE A 165 1.20 -3.18 -7.41
C ILE A 165 2.33 -4.11 -7.00
N SER A 166 3.23 -3.65 -6.15
CA SER A 166 4.38 -4.45 -5.76
C SER A 166 3.97 -5.71 -4.98
N GLY A 167 4.70 -6.81 -5.20
CA GLY A 167 4.58 -8.06 -4.44
C GLY A 167 4.66 -7.86 -2.92
N GLU A 168 5.35 -6.81 -2.46
CA GLU A 168 5.49 -6.46 -1.04
C GLU A 168 4.14 -6.28 -0.32
N TYR A 169 3.10 -5.86 -1.05
CA TYR A 169 1.75 -5.66 -0.50
C TYR A 169 0.99 -6.95 -0.24
N PHE A 170 1.51 -8.06 -0.78
CA PHE A 170 0.93 -9.39 -0.67
C PHE A 170 1.73 -10.27 0.31
N LEU A 171 2.69 -9.69 1.05
CA LEU A 171 3.48 -10.40 2.04
C LEU A 171 2.79 -10.48 3.42
N PRO A 172 2.81 -11.65 4.08
CA PRO A 172 2.23 -11.81 5.41
C PRO A 172 3.05 -11.04 6.44
N SER A 173 2.44 -10.04 7.08
CA SER A 173 3.10 -9.21 8.11
C SER A 173 4.42 -8.57 7.63
N GLY A 174 4.61 -8.42 6.30
CA GLY A 174 5.83 -7.90 5.69
C GLY A 174 6.99 -8.90 5.57
N TYR A 175 6.78 -10.17 5.91
CA TYR A 175 7.80 -11.21 5.80
C TYR A 175 7.79 -11.84 4.40
N SER A 176 8.97 -11.94 3.79
CA SER A 176 9.16 -12.66 2.53
C SER A 176 9.28 -14.15 2.82
N ILE A 177 8.22 -14.90 2.52
CA ILE A 177 8.24 -16.37 2.48
C ILE A 177 7.82 -16.84 1.08
N PRO A 178 8.34 -17.98 0.58
CA PRO A 178 7.88 -18.58 -0.66
C PRO A 178 6.35 -18.73 -0.68
N GLN A 179 5.74 -18.27 -1.77
CA GLN A 179 4.30 -18.22 -1.98
C GLN A 179 4.00 -18.42 -3.46
N ASP A 180 2.88 -19.08 -3.74
CA ASP A 180 2.37 -19.19 -5.10
C ASP A 180 1.32 -18.10 -5.32
N TYR A 181 1.51 -17.33 -6.38
CA TYR A 181 0.64 -16.22 -6.75
C TYR A 181 -0.11 -16.55 -8.03
N LEU A 182 -1.44 -16.53 -7.95
CA LEU A 182 -2.31 -16.84 -9.08
C LEU A 182 -3.32 -15.73 -9.30
N SER A 183 -3.37 -15.21 -10.53
CA SER A 183 -4.52 -14.41 -10.97
C SER A 183 -5.61 -15.34 -11.46
N LEU A 184 -6.80 -15.23 -10.85
CA LEU A 184 -8.01 -15.92 -11.29
C LEU A 184 -8.73 -15.16 -12.41
N THR A 185 -8.25 -13.95 -12.74
CA THR A 185 -8.78 -13.08 -13.80
C THR A 185 -7.63 -12.53 -14.64
N PRO A 186 -6.89 -13.37 -15.38
CA PRO A 186 -5.67 -13.00 -16.09
C PRO A 186 -5.87 -11.95 -17.20
N LYS A 187 -7.11 -11.70 -17.63
CA LYS A 187 -7.42 -10.61 -18.56
C LYS A 187 -7.42 -9.22 -17.90
N ILE A 188 -7.63 -9.16 -16.58
CA ILE A 188 -7.71 -7.92 -15.81
C ILE A 188 -6.38 -7.61 -15.12
N CYS A 189 -5.72 -8.64 -14.59
CA CYS A 189 -4.47 -8.51 -13.86
C CYS A 189 -3.68 -9.81 -13.88
N GLU A 190 -2.37 -9.74 -13.72
CA GLU A 190 -1.50 -10.92 -13.66
C GLU A 190 -0.26 -10.67 -12.80
N PHE A 191 0.27 -11.71 -12.16
CA PHE A 191 1.55 -11.60 -11.45
C PHE A 191 2.69 -11.80 -12.44
N LYS A 192 3.68 -10.89 -12.42
CA LYS A 192 4.83 -10.90 -13.33
C LYS A 192 6.15 -10.65 -12.60
N GLY A 193 7.20 -11.25 -13.14
CA GLY A 193 8.58 -11.06 -12.69
C GLY A 193 8.93 -11.83 -11.41
N LYS A 194 10.20 -11.78 -11.03
CA LYS A 194 10.74 -12.50 -9.86
C LYS A 194 10.19 -11.97 -8.52
N GLU A 195 9.76 -10.71 -8.49
CA GLU A 195 9.19 -10.05 -7.31
C GLU A 195 7.69 -10.32 -7.14
N ASN A 196 7.08 -11.08 -8.06
CA ASN A 196 5.64 -11.37 -8.07
C ASN A 196 4.80 -10.10 -7.97
N ASP A 197 5.14 -9.10 -8.79
CA ASP A 197 4.37 -7.86 -8.83
C ASP A 197 3.08 -8.08 -9.61
N LEU A 198 1.97 -7.55 -9.09
CA LEU A 198 0.68 -7.60 -9.77
C LEU A 198 0.61 -6.49 -10.81
N THR A 199 0.61 -6.88 -12.09
CA THR A 199 0.41 -5.98 -13.24
C THR A 199 -1.08 -5.82 -13.50
N VAL A 200 -1.53 -4.59 -13.70
CA VAL A 200 -2.91 -4.23 -14.05
C VAL A 200 -3.00 -4.12 -15.58
N LEU A 201 -3.89 -4.89 -16.18
CA LEU A 201 -4.00 -5.02 -17.64
C LEU A 201 -5.23 -4.29 -18.18
N ASP A 202 -6.36 -4.36 -17.46
CA ASP A 202 -7.62 -3.76 -17.88
C ASP A 202 -8.47 -3.38 -16.67
N ALA A 203 -9.55 -2.64 -16.91
CA ALA A 203 -10.58 -2.35 -15.93
C ALA A 203 -11.44 -3.59 -15.64
N GLY A 204 -11.83 -3.77 -14.38
CA GLY A 204 -12.67 -4.88 -13.93
C GLY A 204 -12.24 -5.40 -12.57
N VAL A 205 -12.85 -6.51 -12.15
CA VAL A 205 -12.53 -7.14 -10.87
C VAL A 205 -11.34 -8.07 -11.06
N CYS A 206 -10.19 -7.67 -10.52
CA CYS A 206 -9.01 -8.51 -10.36
C CYS A 206 -9.18 -9.43 -9.16
N LYS A 207 -9.34 -10.73 -9.40
CA LYS A 207 -9.36 -11.77 -8.37
C LYS A 207 -8.01 -12.44 -8.31
N VAL A 208 -7.38 -12.45 -7.14
CA VAL A 208 -6.10 -13.12 -6.91
C VAL A 208 -6.20 -14.12 -5.79
N LYS A 209 -5.44 -15.21 -5.94
CA LYS A 209 -5.27 -16.28 -4.97
C LYS A 209 -3.78 -16.37 -4.61
N ILE A 210 -3.49 -16.45 -3.32
CA ILE A 210 -2.14 -16.59 -2.78
C ILE A 210 -2.12 -17.82 -1.90
N SER A 211 -1.23 -18.77 -2.22
CA SER A 211 -1.06 -20.02 -1.49
C SER A 211 0.27 -20.02 -0.74
N GLN A 212 0.23 -20.49 0.50
CA GLN A 212 1.39 -20.81 1.33
C GLN A 212 1.56 -22.34 1.44
N LYS A 213 1.14 -23.07 0.39
CA LYS A 213 1.21 -24.52 0.26
C LYS A 213 1.82 -24.84 -1.10
N ASN A 214 3.15 -24.97 -1.12
CA ASN A 214 3.93 -25.29 -2.30
C ASN A 214 5.11 -26.22 -1.94
N SER A 215 6.05 -26.40 -2.88
CA SER A 215 7.19 -27.30 -2.70
C SER A 215 8.18 -26.84 -1.61
N GLU A 216 8.21 -25.54 -1.29
CA GLU A 216 9.17 -24.94 -0.36
C GLU A 216 8.54 -24.63 1.00
N VAL A 217 7.24 -24.32 1.04
CA VAL A 217 6.53 -23.90 2.25
C VAL A 217 5.17 -24.58 2.36
N GLU A 218 4.82 -24.99 3.58
CA GLU A 218 3.48 -25.40 3.94
C GLU A 218 3.03 -24.71 5.24
N THR A 219 1.85 -24.10 5.23
CA THR A 219 1.24 -23.55 6.45
C THR A 219 -0.15 -24.14 6.64
N SER A 220 -0.61 -24.17 7.90
CA SER A 220 -2.00 -24.51 8.22
C SER A 220 -3.00 -23.42 7.79
N ASN A 221 -2.54 -22.30 7.22
CA ASN A 221 -3.43 -21.23 6.78
C ASN A 221 -4.19 -21.65 5.51
N PRO A 222 -5.45 -21.23 5.35
CA PRO A 222 -6.14 -21.39 4.08
C PRO A 222 -5.51 -20.49 3.01
N ASP A 223 -5.70 -20.86 1.75
CA ASP A 223 -5.33 -20.00 0.63
C ASP A 223 -6.06 -18.66 0.73
N PHE A 224 -5.31 -17.59 0.58
CA PHE A 224 -5.87 -16.25 0.66
C PHE A 224 -6.42 -15.84 -0.70
N THR A 225 -7.71 -15.49 -0.76
CA THR A 225 -8.37 -14.98 -1.97
C THR A 225 -8.92 -13.59 -1.72
N THR A 226 -8.68 -12.67 -2.64
CA THR A 226 -9.16 -11.29 -2.55
C THR A 226 -9.60 -10.76 -3.91
N SER A 227 -10.34 -9.65 -3.90
CA SER A 227 -10.80 -8.95 -5.09
C SER A 227 -10.43 -7.48 -5.00
N ILE A 228 -9.85 -6.97 -6.08
CA ILE A 228 -9.52 -5.56 -6.29
C ILE A 228 -10.28 -5.10 -7.52
N ASN A 229 -11.07 -4.04 -7.41
CA ASN A 229 -11.80 -3.47 -8.53
C ASN A 229 -10.95 -2.37 -9.19
N PHE A 230 -10.52 -2.62 -10.43
CA PHE A 230 -9.84 -1.62 -11.25
C PHE A 230 -10.86 -0.85 -12.08
N ILE A 231 -10.95 0.47 -11.86
CA ILE A 231 -11.89 1.32 -12.60
C ILE A 231 -11.25 1.87 -13.88
N PRO A 232 -12.02 1.98 -14.98
CA PRO A 232 -11.51 2.49 -16.24
C PRO A 232 -11.11 3.96 -16.10
N THR A 233 -10.09 4.38 -16.85
CA THR A 233 -9.75 5.80 -16.95
C THR A 233 -10.88 6.52 -17.66
N ARG A 234 -11.45 7.53 -17.01
CA ARG A 234 -12.46 8.40 -17.62
C ARG A 234 -11.83 9.24 -18.74
N LYS A 235 -12.59 9.45 -19.82
CA LYS A 235 -12.22 10.39 -20.90
C LYS A 235 -11.89 11.76 -20.32
N VAL A 236 -10.73 12.31 -20.68
CA VAL A 236 -10.33 13.68 -20.33
C VAL A 236 -10.77 14.62 -21.45
N LEU A 237 -11.53 15.66 -21.10
CA LEU A 237 -11.95 16.68 -22.06
C LEU A 237 -10.79 17.65 -22.36
N PRO A 238 -10.79 18.31 -23.54
CA PRO A 238 -9.86 19.40 -23.82
C PRO A 238 -9.93 20.48 -22.74
N LYS A 239 -8.78 21.11 -22.46
CA LYS A 239 -8.69 22.21 -21.50
C LYS A 239 -9.66 23.34 -21.88
N THR A 240 -10.33 23.90 -20.87
CA THR A 240 -11.19 25.08 -21.02
C THR A 240 -11.00 26.00 -19.84
N THR A 241 -11.11 27.31 -20.06
CA THR A 241 -11.21 28.31 -18.99
C THR A 241 -12.66 28.67 -18.68
N LYS A 242 -13.62 28.20 -19.47
CA LYS A 242 -15.04 28.46 -19.28
C LYS A 242 -15.74 27.18 -18.86
N ASN A 243 -16.67 27.33 -17.91
CA ASN A 243 -17.65 26.28 -17.64
C ASN A 243 -18.46 25.97 -18.90
N ARG A 244 -18.63 24.70 -19.22
CA ARG A 244 -19.49 24.28 -20.33
C ARG A 244 -20.94 24.15 -19.86
N ALA A 245 -21.83 23.83 -20.79
CA ALA A 245 -23.20 23.51 -20.44
C ALA A 245 -23.24 22.11 -19.81
N ASP A 246 -23.66 22.05 -18.55
CA ASP A 246 -23.84 20.81 -17.80
C ASP A 246 -24.95 19.94 -18.44
N GLU A 247 -24.76 18.62 -18.40
CA GLU A 247 -25.75 17.63 -18.82
C GLU A 247 -26.87 17.45 -17.79
N SER A 248 -26.63 17.85 -16.53
CA SER A 248 -27.60 17.78 -15.44
C SER A 248 -28.35 19.10 -15.22
N LYS A 249 -29.65 19.00 -14.89
CA LYS A 249 -30.46 20.15 -14.40
C LYS A 249 -30.49 20.24 -12.87
N ALA A 250 -30.03 19.20 -12.19
CA ALA A 250 -29.96 19.17 -10.73
C ALA A 250 -28.76 20.00 -10.24
N PRO A 251 -28.69 20.36 -8.95
CA PRO A 251 -27.51 21.02 -8.41
C PRO A 251 -26.26 20.16 -8.56
N THR A 252 -25.21 20.71 -9.18
CA THR A 252 -23.96 20.01 -9.48
C THR A 252 -22.76 20.65 -8.79
N ILE A 253 -21.68 19.88 -8.68
CA ILE A 253 -20.37 20.34 -8.22
C ILE A 253 -19.47 20.48 -9.45
N HIS A 254 -19.19 21.72 -9.83
CA HIS A 254 -18.24 22.03 -10.89
C HIS A 254 -16.83 22.05 -10.34
N VAL A 255 -15.91 21.40 -11.06
CA VAL A 255 -14.54 21.22 -10.62
C VAL A 255 -13.63 22.19 -11.38
N VAL A 256 -12.79 22.90 -10.64
CA VAL A 256 -11.88 23.91 -11.19
C VAL A 256 -10.45 23.54 -10.85
N TYR A 257 -9.70 23.08 -11.85
CA TYR A 257 -8.26 22.86 -11.72
C TYR A 257 -7.54 24.20 -11.65
N THR A 258 -6.94 24.49 -10.50
CA THR A 258 -6.47 25.82 -10.17
C THR A 258 -4.95 25.86 -10.09
N THR A 259 -4.34 26.67 -10.95
CA THR A 259 -2.88 26.86 -10.99
C THR A 259 -2.45 28.03 -10.09
N VAL A 260 -1.21 27.97 -9.61
CA VAL A 260 -0.62 28.95 -8.70
C VAL A 260 0.59 29.60 -9.33
N LYS A 261 0.66 30.93 -9.24
CA LYS A 261 1.75 31.70 -9.85
C LYS A 261 3.08 31.33 -9.21
N GLY A 262 4.05 30.96 -10.04
CA GLY A 262 5.38 30.53 -9.62
C GLY A 262 5.46 29.06 -9.19
N ILE A 263 4.42 28.25 -9.42
CA ILE A 263 4.44 26.80 -9.25
C ILE A 263 4.24 26.15 -10.62
N LYS A 264 5.13 25.21 -10.96
CA LYS A 264 4.99 24.40 -12.17
C LYS A 264 3.81 23.44 -11.97
N SER A 265 2.87 23.47 -12.90
CA SER A 265 1.76 22.52 -12.94
C SER A 265 2.28 21.08 -12.99
N LYS A 266 1.62 20.20 -12.25
CA LYS A 266 1.87 18.75 -12.23
C LYS A 266 1.09 17.99 -13.31
N GLY A 267 0.19 18.65 -14.03
CA GLY A 267 -0.56 18.05 -15.12
C GLY A 267 -1.66 17.07 -14.69
N PHE A 268 -2.25 17.25 -13.49
CA PHE A 268 -3.26 16.33 -12.93
C PHE A 268 -4.55 16.24 -13.75
N LEU A 269 -4.87 17.29 -14.51
CA LEU A 269 -6.02 17.27 -15.41
C LEU A 269 -5.72 16.35 -16.61
N GLU A 270 -4.56 16.55 -17.23
CA GLU A 270 -4.12 15.85 -18.43
C GLU A 270 -3.82 14.37 -18.19
N SER A 271 -3.30 14.04 -17.00
CA SER A 271 -3.10 12.64 -16.58
C SER A 271 -4.42 11.92 -16.26
N GLY A 272 -5.52 12.66 -16.11
CA GLY A 272 -6.81 12.13 -15.66
C GLY A 272 -6.87 11.84 -14.16
N ASP A 273 -5.87 12.24 -13.38
CA ASP A 273 -5.82 12.01 -11.93
C ASP A 273 -7.01 12.66 -11.21
N ILE A 274 -7.40 13.88 -11.61
CA ILE A 274 -8.56 14.56 -11.02
C ILE A 274 -9.81 13.68 -11.20
N SER A 275 -10.07 13.21 -12.42
CA SER A 275 -11.20 12.32 -12.72
C SER A 275 -11.16 11.05 -11.88
N ASN A 276 -9.99 10.42 -11.75
CA ASN A 276 -9.82 9.23 -10.92
C ASN A 276 -10.17 9.51 -9.45
N TRP A 277 -9.75 10.66 -8.89
CA TRP A 277 -10.08 11.00 -7.51
C TRP A 277 -11.58 11.25 -7.30
N LEU A 278 -12.25 11.86 -8.26
CA LEU A 278 -13.70 12.08 -8.22
C LEU A 278 -14.46 10.75 -8.26
N ASP A 279 -14.06 9.84 -9.16
CA ASP A 279 -14.66 8.50 -9.27
C ASP A 279 -14.45 7.70 -7.98
N LEU A 280 -13.23 7.69 -7.43
CA LEU A 280 -12.92 6.98 -6.18
C LEU A 280 -13.63 7.59 -4.96
N ALA A 281 -13.80 8.91 -4.90
CA ALA A 281 -14.61 9.56 -3.88
C ALA A 281 -16.07 9.12 -3.99
N ASN A 282 -16.63 9.10 -5.20
CA ASN A 282 -18.00 8.66 -5.45
C ASN A 282 -18.23 7.17 -5.16
N LEU A 283 -17.28 6.30 -5.48
CA LEU A 283 -17.36 4.88 -5.14
C LEU A 283 -17.38 4.70 -3.62
N TRP A 284 -16.48 5.35 -2.90
CA TRP A 284 -16.45 5.27 -1.44
C TRP A 284 -17.71 5.86 -0.79
N MET A 285 -18.19 7.02 -1.27
CA MET A 285 -19.44 7.60 -0.79
C MET A 285 -20.65 6.69 -1.08
N SER A 286 -20.69 6.06 -2.24
CA SER A 286 -21.74 5.10 -2.59
C SER A 286 -21.71 3.89 -1.65
N GLU A 287 -20.53 3.39 -1.29
CA GLU A 287 -20.37 2.27 -0.34
C GLU A 287 -20.78 2.66 1.09
N LYS A 288 -20.41 3.87 1.56
CA LYS A 288 -20.63 4.28 2.96
C LYS A 288 -22.00 4.93 3.20
N LEU A 289 -22.54 5.64 2.21
CA LEU A 289 -23.77 6.45 2.31
C LEU A 289 -24.89 5.99 1.36
N GLY A 290 -24.60 5.20 0.33
CA GLY A 290 -25.57 4.87 -0.73
C GLY A 290 -25.88 6.06 -1.64
N LYS A 291 -25.02 7.08 -1.67
CA LYS A 291 -25.18 8.32 -2.45
C LYS A 291 -23.87 8.70 -3.13
N LYS A 292 -23.95 9.43 -4.24
CA LYS A 292 -22.80 9.95 -4.99
C LYS A 292 -22.89 11.46 -5.12
N PHE A 293 -21.75 12.14 -5.09
CA PHE A 293 -21.69 13.55 -5.48
C PHE A 293 -22.10 13.69 -6.95
N ASN A 294 -22.95 14.68 -7.22
CA ASN A 294 -23.39 15.06 -8.56
C ASN A 294 -22.36 16.02 -9.17
N PHE A 295 -21.23 15.49 -9.65
CA PHE A 295 -20.23 16.31 -10.34
C PHE A 295 -20.73 16.72 -11.74
N ASP A 296 -20.41 17.93 -12.14
CA ASP A 296 -20.73 18.51 -13.46
C ASP A 296 -20.10 17.67 -14.59
N THR A 297 -20.89 17.37 -15.64
CA THR A 297 -20.43 16.58 -16.79
C THR A 297 -20.75 17.22 -18.13
N TYR A 298 -19.88 16.96 -19.10
CA TYR A 298 -20.04 17.34 -20.50
C TYR A 298 -19.56 16.20 -21.41
N GLN A 299 -20.42 15.75 -22.33
CA GLN A 299 -20.19 14.61 -23.21
C GLN A 299 -19.80 13.33 -22.42
N GLY A 300 -20.48 13.09 -21.31
CA GLY A 300 -20.26 11.92 -20.45
C GLY A 300 -18.95 11.91 -19.65
N ALA A 301 -18.13 12.96 -19.73
CA ALA A 301 -16.89 13.15 -18.97
C ALA A 301 -17.06 14.27 -17.93
N TYR A 302 -16.21 14.32 -16.90
CA TYR A 302 -16.28 15.43 -15.93
C TYR A 302 -15.91 16.75 -16.61
N ASP A 303 -16.73 17.79 -16.45
CA ASP A 303 -16.40 19.11 -16.93
C ASP A 303 -15.49 19.82 -15.92
N ILE A 304 -14.19 19.82 -16.22
CA ILE A 304 -13.17 20.44 -15.37
C ILE A 304 -12.63 21.67 -16.10
N SER A 305 -12.87 22.85 -15.54
CA SER A 305 -12.30 24.10 -16.05
C SER A 305 -10.96 24.41 -15.39
N ILE A 306 -10.15 25.24 -16.06
CA ILE A 306 -8.86 25.71 -15.57
C ILE A 306 -8.96 27.17 -15.18
N MET A 307 -8.36 27.51 -14.05
CA MET A 307 -8.26 28.89 -13.59
C MET A 307 -6.86 29.17 -13.03
N ASP A 308 -6.28 30.30 -13.43
CA ASP A 308 -5.15 30.88 -12.71
C ASP A 308 -5.69 31.48 -11.39
N SER A 309 -5.18 31.05 -10.24
CA SER A 309 -5.66 31.53 -8.93
C SER A 309 -5.42 33.03 -8.69
N GLY A 310 -4.44 33.63 -9.37
CA GLY A 310 -3.93 34.97 -9.08
C GLY A 310 -3.14 35.06 -7.78
N ILE A 311 -2.90 33.91 -7.13
CA ILE A 311 -2.19 33.81 -5.87
C ILE A 311 -0.79 33.27 -6.18
N SER A 312 0.22 33.91 -5.61
CA SER A 312 1.60 33.46 -5.71
C SER A 312 1.94 32.39 -4.67
N SER A 313 2.98 31.60 -4.97
CA SER A 313 3.52 30.60 -4.04
C SER A 313 4.00 31.19 -2.70
N THR A 314 4.33 32.49 -2.66
CA THR A 314 4.71 33.20 -1.44
C THR A 314 3.50 33.67 -0.64
N GLU A 315 2.42 34.09 -1.30
CA GLU A 315 1.16 34.45 -0.65
C GLU A 315 0.52 33.24 0.04
N ILE A 316 0.42 32.09 -0.65
CA ILE A 316 -0.22 30.88 -0.11
C ILE A 316 0.41 30.42 1.23
N LYS A 317 1.71 30.64 1.42
CA LYS A 317 2.40 30.25 2.66
C LYS A 317 2.08 31.15 3.85
N LYS A 318 1.45 32.31 3.64
CA LYS A 318 1.03 33.21 4.71
C LYS A 318 -0.25 32.64 5.34
N PHE A 319 -0.16 32.22 6.61
CA PHE A 319 -1.26 31.60 7.37
C PHE A 319 -2.56 32.42 7.38
N ASP A 320 -2.45 33.72 7.21
CA ASP A 320 -3.55 34.68 7.26
C ASP A 320 -4.59 34.53 6.13
N LEU A 321 -4.28 33.74 5.08
CA LEU A 321 -5.22 33.41 4.00
C LEU A 321 -6.04 32.14 4.26
N ILE A 322 -5.63 31.33 5.23
CA ILE A 322 -6.11 29.96 5.45
C ILE A 322 -6.93 29.86 6.76
N ASP A 323 -6.68 30.73 7.74
CA ASP A 323 -7.37 30.74 9.04
C ASP A 323 -7.94 32.14 9.37
N PRO A 324 -9.24 32.39 9.11
CA PRO A 324 -9.86 33.69 9.35
C PRO A 324 -10.07 34.01 10.85
N SER A 325 -9.79 33.08 11.77
CA SER A 325 -9.86 33.34 13.22
C SER A 325 -8.74 34.26 13.71
N LYS A 326 -7.66 34.38 12.94
CA LYS A 326 -6.63 35.39 13.14
C LYS A 326 -7.12 36.69 12.51
N LYS A 327 -7.07 37.79 13.26
CA LYS A 327 -7.52 39.17 12.91
C LYS A 327 -6.79 39.79 11.70
N SER A 328 -6.69 39.05 10.60
CA SER A 328 -6.16 39.47 9.32
C SER A 328 -7.24 40.27 8.60
N LYS A 329 -6.86 41.42 8.03
CA LYS A 329 -7.71 42.18 7.09
C LYS A 329 -7.72 41.55 5.68
N ALA A 330 -6.97 40.47 5.45
CA ALA A 330 -6.88 39.83 4.14
C ALA A 330 -8.13 38.99 3.84
N GLU A 331 -8.57 39.06 2.59
CA GLU A 331 -9.67 38.23 2.09
C GLU A 331 -9.29 36.73 2.14
N PRO A 332 -10.13 35.86 2.72
CA PRO A 332 -9.88 34.41 2.77
C PRO A 332 -9.72 33.80 1.37
N ILE A 333 -8.90 32.74 1.27
CA ILE A 333 -8.58 32.13 -0.03
C ILE A 333 -9.81 31.63 -0.80
N LEU A 334 -10.79 31.01 -0.12
CA LEU A 334 -12.01 30.51 -0.79
C LEU A 334 -12.80 31.66 -1.42
N THR A 335 -12.92 32.81 -0.73
CA THR A 335 -13.59 34.01 -1.24
C THR A 335 -12.85 34.59 -2.46
N ARG A 336 -11.51 34.67 -2.40
CA ARG A 336 -10.69 35.12 -3.54
C ARG A 336 -10.90 34.24 -4.77
N LEU A 337 -10.88 32.91 -4.60
CA LEU A 337 -11.07 31.95 -5.70
C LEU A 337 -12.49 32.01 -6.27
N TRP A 338 -13.50 32.10 -5.40
CA TRP A 338 -14.89 32.29 -5.81
C TRP A 338 -15.06 33.55 -6.68
N ASN A 339 -14.55 34.69 -6.21
CA ASN A 339 -14.63 35.96 -6.91
C ASN A 339 -13.89 35.92 -8.26
N ARG A 340 -12.74 35.24 -8.30
CA ARG A 340 -11.98 35.07 -9.54
C ARG A 340 -12.69 34.18 -10.55
N TYR A 341 -13.27 33.08 -10.11
CA TYR A 341 -14.07 32.21 -10.96
C TYR A 341 -15.31 32.93 -11.50
N LYS A 342 -16.02 33.68 -10.63
CA LYS A 342 -17.15 34.52 -11.03
C LYS A 342 -16.77 35.53 -12.10
N LYS A 343 -15.64 36.22 -11.93
CA LYS A 343 -15.12 37.16 -12.94
C LYS A 343 -14.76 36.45 -14.25
N GLN A 344 -14.11 35.28 -14.18
CA GLN A 344 -13.72 34.49 -15.34
C GLN A 344 -14.94 34.01 -16.15
N ASN A 345 -16.05 33.66 -15.48
CA ASN A 345 -17.23 33.08 -16.14
C ASN A 345 -18.39 34.07 -16.36
N GLY A 346 -18.27 35.32 -15.88
CA GLY A 346 -19.35 36.32 -15.98
C GLY A 346 -20.50 36.09 -14.98
N GLY A 347 -20.31 35.18 -14.02
CA GLY A 347 -21.34 34.76 -13.07
C GLY A 347 -21.06 33.36 -12.52
N ILE A 348 -21.90 32.92 -11.59
CA ILE A 348 -21.95 31.53 -11.10
C ILE A 348 -23.42 31.10 -11.12
N PRO A 349 -23.79 30.02 -11.83
CA PRO A 349 -25.14 29.50 -11.83
C PRO A 349 -25.68 29.27 -10.41
N LYS A 350 -26.98 29.54 -10.18
CA LYS A 350 -27.58 29.48 -8.82
C LYS A 350 -27.48 28.10 -8.16
N ASN A 351 -27.42 27.03 -8.94
CA ASN A 351 -27.42 25.65 -8.46
C ASN A 351 -26.03 24.97 -8.47
N GLN A 352 -24.95 25.72 -8.73
CA GLN A 352 -23.61 25.15 -8.88
C GLN A 352 -22.74 25.28 -7.62
N TYR A 353 -22.18 24.19 -7.14
CA TYR A 353 -21.14 24.18 -6.11
C TYR A 353 -19.78 24.21 -6.81
N LEU A 354 -18.76 24.79 -6.17
CA LEU A 354 -17.40 24.82 -6.72
C LEU A 354 -16.46 23.96 -5.86
N LEU A 355 -15.72 23.08 -6.52
CA LEU A 355 -14.58 22.38 -5.96
C LEU A 355 -13.31 22.85 -6.66
N PHE A 356 -12.48 23.61 -5.96
CA PHE A 356 -11.16 24.00 -6.44
C PHE A 356 -10.16 22.87 -6.17
N VAL A 357 -9.61 22.28 -7.21
CA VAL A 357 -8.48 21.34 -7.10
C VAL A 357 -7.20 22.14 -7.25
N PHE A 358 -6.49 22.31 -6.14
CA PHE A 358 -5.39 23.27 -6.03
C PHE A 358 -4.05 22.58 -6.24
N ASP A 359 -3.30 23.00 -7.27
CA ASP A 359 -1.99 22.43 -7.61
C ASP A 359 -0.84 23.07 -6.82
N ALA A 360 -1.02 23.14 -5.51
CA ALA A 360 -0.04 23.72 -4.60
C ALA A 360 -0.22 23.16 -3.18
N GLU A 361 0.83 23.28 -2.37
CA GLU A 361 0.72 23.08 -0.92
C GLU A 361 0.29 24.40 -0.29
N LEU A 362 -0.92 24.44 0.28
CA LEU A 362 -1.47 25.49 1.13
C LEU A 362 -0.62 25.67 2.39
N SER A 363 -0.48 24.58 3.16
CA SER A 363 0.40 24.55 4.33
C SER A 363 0.70 23.11 4.76
N LYS A 364 1.65 22.96 5.67
CA LYS A 364 1.97 21.66 6.29
C LYS A 364 0.82 21.04 7.11
N LYS A 365 -0.24 21.80 7.41
CA LYS A 365 -1.31 21.39 8.33
C LYS A 365 -2.67 21.13 7.67
N TYR A 366 -2.88 21.63 6.45
CA TYR A 366 -4.18 21.59 5.79
C TYR A 366 -4.07 20.88 4.45
N CYS A 367 -4.95 19.90 4.21
CA CYS A 367 -5.10 19.27 2.90
C CYS A 367 -6.23 19.89 2.08
N GLY A 368 -7.11 20.68 2.70
CA GLY A 368 -8.20 21.36 2.02
C GLY A 368 -8.85 22.40 2.93
N LEU A 369 -9.88 23.03 2.39
CA LEU A 369 -10.77 23.98 3.06
C LEU A 369 -12.18 23.83 2.50
N GLY A 370 -13.18 23.86 3.36
CA GLY A 370 -14.59 23.88 2.98
C GLY A 370 -15.31 25.04 3.64
N GLU A 371 -16.19 25.70 2.89
CA GLU A 371 -17.11 26.69 3.45
C GLU A 371 -18.21 25.97 4.25
N GLN A 372 -18.48 26.40 5.48
CA GLN A 372 -19.34 25.65 6.40
C GLN A 372 -20.44 26.53 7.04
N PRO A 373 -21.73 26.39 6.64
CA PRO A 373 -22.20 25.81 5.38
C PRO A 373 -21.84 26.71 4.19
N GLY A 374 -21.86 26.17 2.98
CA GLY A 374 -21.42 26.94 1.83
C GLY A 374 -21.55 26.24 0.48
N ARG A 375 -20.94 26.85 -0.54
CA ARG A 375 -20.93 26.34 -1.92
C ARG A 375 -19.52 26.15 -2.46
N VAL A 376 -18.50 26.31 -1.63
CA VAL A 376 -17.10 26.34 -2.07
C VAL A 376 -16.25 25.43 -1.22
N ALA A 377 -15.58 24.50 -1.88
CA ALA A 377 -14.53 23.68 -1.29
C ALA A 377 -13.24 23.82 -2.10
N LEU A 378 -12.11 23.55 -1.44
CA LEU A 378 -10.79 23.48 -2.03
C LEU A 378 -10.10 22.22 -1.51
N ALA A 379 -9.62 21.38 -2.42
CA ALA A 379 -8.78 20.24 -2.09
C ALA A 379 -7.37 20.43 -2.68
N GLN A 380 -6.35 20.39 -1.82
CA GLN A 380 -4.96 20.54 -2.23
C GLN A 380 -4.39 19.19 -2.65
N MET A 381 -3.72 19.17 -3.81
CA MET A 381 -3.07 17.96 -4.35
C MET A 381 -1.54 18.11 -4.38
N GLY A 382 -1.07 19.07 -3.59
CA GLY A 382 0.34 19.40 -3.34
C GLY A 382 0.94 18.71 -2.11
N GLY A 383 2.27 18.67 -2.08
CA GLY A 383 3.03 18.30 -0.88
C GLY A 383 2.70 16.91 -0.32
N LYS A 384 2.34 16.85 0.96
CA LYS A 384 2.09 15.61 1.71
C LYS A 384 0.67 15.05 1.55
N CYS A 385 -0.24 15.78 0.91
CA CYS A 385 -1.64 15.37 0.79
C CYS A 385 -1.90 14.46 -0.42
N TRP A 386 -0.95 14.37 -1.34
CA TRP A 386 -1.00 13.43 -2.45
C TRP A 386 0.38 12.95 -2.87
N ASP A 387 0.52 11.64 -3.05
CA ASP A 387 1.69 10.97 -3.65
C ASP A 387 1.18 9.84 -4.53
N ALA A 388 1.30 9.95 -5.85
CA ALA A 388 0.78 8.94 -6.78
C ALA A 388 1.33 7.52 -6.52
N LYS A 389 2.58 7.39 -6.04
CA LYS A 389 3.21 6.08 -5.79
C LYS A 389 2.60 5.32 -4.63
N ARG A 390 1.96 6.03 -3.70
CA ARG A 390 1.37 5.47 -2.46
C ARG A 390 -0.13 5.71 -2.36
N GLY A 391 -0.61 6.72 -3.09
CA GLY A 391 -1.90 7.35 -2.92
C GLY A 391 -3.03 6.41 -3.28
N TYR A 392 -3.01 5.87 -4.50
CA TYR A 392 -4.09 5.01 -4.97
C TYR A 392 -4.21 3.69 -4.22
N LEU A 393 -3.10 3.16 -3.68
CA LEU A 393 -3.12 1.92 -2.91
C LEU A 393 -3.93 2.04 -1.62
N ALA A 394 -4.08 3.25 -1.06
CA ALA A 394 -4.87 3.57 0.15
C ALA A 394 -4.86 2.49 1.22
N GLN A 395 -3.64 2.06 1.59
CA GLN A 395 -3.42 0.75 2.19
C GLN A 395 -4.27 0.51 3.45
N ILE A 396 -4.39 1.53 4.29
CA ILE A 396 -5.07 1.39 5.58
C ILE A 396 -6.37 2.18 5.60
N SER A 397 -6.39 3.37 5.03
CA SER A 397 -7.58 4.22 4.95
C SER A 397 -8.70 3.66 4.07
N ARG A 398 -8.38 2.73 3.15
CA ARG A 398 -9.26 2.20 2.08
C ARG A 398 -9.81 3.24 1.09
N ILE A 399 -9.51 4.51 1.30
CA ILE A 399 -9.72 5.64 0.39
C ILE A 399 -8.42 6.44 0.28
N ASN A 400 -8.04 6.81 -0.93
CA ASN A 400 -6.81 7.58 -1.12
C ASN A 400 -6.98 9.00 -0.56
N SER A 401 -5.87 9.64 -0.18
CA SER A 401 -5.88 10.92 0.51
C SER A 401 -6.53 12.06 -0.31
N ALA A 402 -6.39 12.06 -1.63
CA ALA A 402 -7.00 13.06 -2.51
C ALA A 402 -8.53 12.93 -2.52
N SER A 403 -9.05 11.73 -2.78
CA SER A 403 -10.49 11.43 -2.73
C SER A 403 -11.07 11.65 -1.33
N GLN A 404 -10.33 11.27 -0.28
CA GLN A 404 -10.73 11.53 1.10
C GLN A 404 -10.86 13.03 1.38
N THR A 405 -9.87 13.81 0.94
CA THR A 405 -9.90 15.28 1.08
C THR A 405 -11.09 15.86 0.33
N ILE A 406 -11.30 15.46 -0.93
CA ILE A 406 -12.47 15.91 -1.71
C ILE A 406 -13.78 15.62 -0.97
N ALA A 407 -13.97 14.40 -0.48
CA ALA A 407 -15.17 14.03 0.25
C ALA A 407 -15.34 14.83 1.55
N HIS A 408 -14.26 15.00 2.32
CA HIS A 408 -14.24 15.78 3.57
C HIS A 408 -14.66 17.24 3.34
N GLU A 409 -13.99 17.93 2.41
CA GLU A 409 -14.24 19.35 2.18
C GLU A 409 -15.61 19.59 1.54
N LEU A 410 -16.10 18.69 0.70
CA LEU A 410 -17.46 18.80 0.16
C LEU A 410 -18.54 18.55 1.22
N ILE A 411 -18.28 17.73 2.24
CA ILE A 411 -19.23 17.56 3.35
C ILE A 411 -19.30 18.81 4.21
N HIS A 412 -18.20 19.57 4.39
CA HIS A 412 -18.25 20.87 5.06
C HIS A 412 -19.26 21.83 4.42
N ASN A 413 -19.45 21.81 3.10
CA ASN A 413 -20.46 22.62 2.40
C ASN A 413 -21.89 22.39 2.90
N THR A 414 -22.17 21.25 3.54
CA THR A 414 -23.47 20.99 4.17
C THR A 414 -23.67 21.72 5.50
N GLY A 415 -22.59 22.21 6.13
CA GLY A 415 -22.59 22.81 7.47
C GLY A 415 -22.04 21.90 8.57
N VAL A 416 -21.59 20.68 8.23
CA VAL A 416 -20.99 19.74 9.19
C VAL A 416 -19.61 20.22 9.62
N GLY A 417 -19.37 20.26 10.93
CA GLY A 417 -18.07 20.56 11.54
C GLY A 417 -17.24 19.32 11.78
N HIS A 418 -16.16 19.44 12.56
CA HIS A 418 -15.32 18.30 12.92
C HIS A 418 -15.80 17.58 14.19
N PRO A 419 -16.49 16.44 14.12
CA PRO A 419 -16.78 15.64 15.30
C PRO A 419 -15.51 14.97 15.85
N CYS A 420 -15.22 15.17 17.14
CA CYS A 420 -14.06 14.53 17.79
C CYS A 420 -14.36 13.18 18.45
N SER A 421 -15.53 12.58 18.17
CA SER A 421 -15.99 11.36 18.86
C SER A 421 -15.35 10.07 18.37
N VAL A 422 -14.90 10.02 17.11
CA VAL A 422 -14.35 8.80 16.48
C VAL A 422 -13.11 9.19 15.67
N LYS A 423 -11.98 8.53 15.94
CA LYS A 423 -10.68 8.90 15.35
C LYS A 423 -10.50 8.51 13.88
N SER A 424 -11.32 7.60 13.40
CA SER A 424 -11.40 7.15 12.01
C SER A 424 -12.47 7.88 11.20
N ASP A 425 -13.21 8.81 11.80
CA ASP A 425 -14.29 9.50 11.10
C ASP A 425 -13.73 10.37 9.98
N LEU A 426 -14.37 10.36 8.81
CA LEU A 426 -13.97 11.17 7.67
C LEU A 426 -13.89 12.65 8.07
N MET A 427 -14.81 13.13 8.89
CA MET A 427 -14.91 14.52 9.32
C MET A 427 -14.06 14.83 10.56
N ILE A 428 -13.14 13.96 10.98
CA ILE A 428 -12.17 14.35 12.01
C ILE A 428 -11.24 15.45 11.46
N GLY A 429 -10.96 16.47 12.26
CA GLY A 429 -10.13 17.59 11.82
C GLY A 429 -9.47 18.35 12.96
N SER A 430 -9.23 19.64 12.75
CA SER A 430 -8.44 20.47 13.67
C SER A 430 -9.12 20.55 15.05
N GLY A 431 -8.31 20.46 16.10
CA GLY A 431 -8.80 20.45 17.49
C GLY A 431 -9.18 19.08 18.03
N CYS A 432 -9.26 18.04 17.18
CA CYS A 432 -9.54 16.67 17.64
C CYS A 432 -8.25 15.88 17.96
N ALA A 433 -8.37 14.93 18.89
CA ALA A 433 -7.30 13.98 19.18
C ALA A 433 -7.21 12.93 18.06
N MET A 434 -6.21 13.06 17.20
CA MET A 434 -6.00 12.14 16.07
C MET A 434 -5.58 10.73 16.53
N ALA A 435 -5.81 9.73 15.67
CA ALA A 435 -5.29 8.39 15.88
C ALA A 435 -3.75 8.41 15.88
N LYS A 436 -3.13 7.66 16.80
CA LYS A 436 -1.67 7.46 16.83
C LYS A 436 -1.19 6.47 15.75
N GLY A 437 -2.13 5.75 15.12
CA GLY A 437 -1.87 4.78 14.08
C GLY A 437 -2.88 4.92 12.95
N PRO A 438 -2.59 4.30 11.81
CA PRO A 438 -3.44 4.35 10.64
C PRO A 438 -4.72 3.52 10.88
N LEU A 439 -5.87 4.08 10.50
CA LEU A 439 -7.19 3.47 10.64
C LEU A 439 -7.90 3.47 9.29
N GLU A 440 -8.79 2.50 9.06
CA GLU A 440 -9.76 2.60 7.97
C GLU A 440 -10.64 3.83 8.21
N ILE A 441 -10.87 4.62 7.16
CA ILE A 441 -11.72 5.80 7.26
C ILE A 441 -13.18 5.37 7.23
N THR A 442 -13.94 5.93 8.16
CA THR A 442 -15.37 5.69 8.39
C THR A 442 -16.18 6.95 8.08
N LEU A 443 -17.49 6.84 7.94
CA LEU A 443 -18.39 7.97 7.73
C LEU A 443 -19.48 7.93 8.79
N ASP A 444 -19.32 8.67 9.89
CA ASP A 444 -20.22 8.65 11.05
C ASP A 444 -20.67 7.22 11.36
N GLU A 445 -19.72 6.36 11.71
CA GLU A 445 -19.93 4.90 11.79
C GLU A 445 -21.16 4.51 12.61
N LYS A 446 -21.42 5.25 13.69
CA LYS A 446 -22.56 5.03 14.59
C LYS A 446 -23.84 5.74 14.14
N ARG A 447 -23.77 6.59 13.10
CA ARG A 447 -24.85 7.41 12.54
C ARG A 447 -25.50 8.33 13.58
N LYS A 448 -24.68 9.00 14.39
CA LYS A 448 -25.13 9.82 15.52
C LYS A 448 -24.71 11.28 15.42
N MET A 449 -23.91 11.64 14.44
CA MET A 449 -23.31 12.98 14.34
C MET A 449 -23.90 13.78 13.18
N TYR A 450 -23.83 13.26 11.96
CA TYR A 450 -24.21 14.00 10.75
C TYR A 450 -24.80 13.13 9.62
N VAL A 451 -24.76 11.79 9.74
CA VAL A 451 -25.48 10.88 8.85
C VAL A 451 -26.81 10.53 9.48
N GLY A 452 -27.92 10.97 8.88
CA GLY A 452 -29.26 10.72 9.41
C GLY A 452 -29.65 11.61 10.60
N THR A 453 -28.70 12.40 11.14
CA THR A 453 -28.86 13.27 12.30
C THR A 453 -28.21 14.64 12.04
N ALA A 454 -28.45 15.62 12.91
CA ALA A 454 -27.94 16.98 12.77
C ALA A 454 -27.15 17.46 14.00
N LYS A 455 -26.43 16.54 14.67
CA LYS A 455 -25.76 16.83 15.95
C LYS A 455 -24.43 17.56 15.76
N ALA A 456 -23.71 17.28 14.68
CA ALA A 456 -22.45 17.92 14.32
C ALA A 456 -22.58 18.96 13.20
N GLY A 457 -23.81 19.42 12.92
CA GLY A 457 -24.14 20.28 11.78
C GLY A 457 -25.34 19.72 11.02
N ALA A 458 -25.40 19.91 9.70
CA ALA A 458 -26.54 19.41 8.92
C ALA A 458 -26.54 17.88 8.79
N ASN A 459 -27.74 17.31 8.60
CA ASN A 459 -27.87 15.93 8.14
C ASN A 459 -27.45 15.85 6.67
N ILE A 460 -26.30 15.23 6.42
CA ILE A 460 -25.69 15.23 5.09
C ILE A 460 -26.59 14.54 4.07
N VAL A 461 -27.44 13.58 4.45
CA VAL A 461 -28.34 12.85 3.54
C VAL A 461 -29.31 13.80 2.81
N LYS A 462 -29.57 14.98 3.37
CA LYS A 462 -30.48 16.00 2.83
C LYS A 462 -29.80 17.02 1.90
N ALA A 463 -28.49 16.92 1.67
CA ALA A 463 -27.79 17.86 0.81
C ALA A 463 -28.27 17.75 -0.65
N LYS A 464 -28.30 18.89 -1.36
CA LYS A 464 -28.88 18.98 -2.71
C LYS A 464 -27.94 18.55 -3.84
N PHE A 465 -26.65 18.40 -3.54
CA PHE A 465 -25.62 18.03 -4.51
C PHE A 465 -25.40 16.52 -4.61
N TRP A 466 -26.27 15.71 -4.00
CA TRP A 466 -26.26 14.26 -4.20
C TRP A 466 -27.01 13.88 -5.48
N GLN A 467 -26.50 12.85 -6.15
CA GLN A 467 -27.22 12.06 -7.14
C GLN A 467 -28.06 10.98 -6.45
#